data_AF-A0A3M1BBZ8-F1
#
_entry.id   AF-A0A3M1BBZ8-F1
#
_cell.length_a   1.000
_cell.length_b   1.000
_cell.length_c   1.000
_cell.angle_alpha   90.00
_cell.angle_beta   90.00
_cell.angle_gamma   90.00
#
_symmetry.space_group_name_H-M   'P 1'
#
loop_
_entity.id
_entity.type
_entity.pdbx_description
1 polymer ?
#
loop_
_entity_poly.entity_id
_entity_poly.type
_entity_poly.pdbx_seq_one_letter_code
_entity_poly.pdbx_strand_id
1 'polypeptide(L)'
;MPPARKIPLSKRIFDLVLTIPALILLFPVMLLIALLVWLAHGWPILFTQVRPGYQGRLFRLYKFRTMNEARDAAGNLLPDEQRLTRLGRFLRSTSLDELPELFNVLRGEMSLVGPRPLLVQYLERYSPEQARRHEVLPGITGWAQINGRNALTWPDKFRLDVWYVDNWSLWLDIKILAITLWKVLKREGISQPGHATAPEFMGNESVDDGRQTTDDG
;
A
#
# COMPACT_ATOMS: atom_id res chain seq x y z
N MET A 1 8.93 19.51 15.80
CA MET A 1 8.16 19.00 14.66
C MET A 1 7.81 20.17 13.77
N PRO A 2 8.09 20.12 12.44
CA PRO A 2 7.56 21.11 11.52
C PRO A 2 6.02 21.12 11.56
N PRO A 3 5.36 22.25 11.26
CA PRO A 3 3.91 22.35 11.29
C PRO A 3 3.30 21.34 10.31
N ALA A 4 2.19 20.73 10.75
CA ALA A 4 1.41 19.80 9.95
C ALA A 4 1.08 20.38 8.57
N ARG A 5 1.60 19.75 7.51
CA ARG A 5 1.30 20.16 6.13
C ARG A 5 -0.16 19.81 5.83
N LYS A 6 -1.04 20.81 5.88
CA LYS A 6 -2.46 20.61 5.57
C LYS A 6 -2.60 20.01 4.18
N ILE A 7 -3.49 19.03 4.05
CA ILE A 7 -3.83 18.42 2.76
C ILE A 7 -4.39 19.53 1.85
N PRO A 8 -3.81 19.75 0.66
CA PRO A 8 -4.31 20.75 -0.27
C PRO A 8 -5.74 20.46 -0.69
N LEU A 9 -6.61 21.47 -0.68
CA LEU A 9 -8.01 21.32 -1.11
C LEU A 9 -8.09 20.82 -2.56
N SER A 10 -7.17 21.27 -3.41
CA SER A 10 -7.09 20.87 -4.81
C SER A 10 -6.83 19.36 -4.98
N LYS A 11 -5.99 18.76 -4.12
CA LYS A 11 -5.79 17.30 -4.07
C LYS A 11 -7.08 16.57 -3.72
N ARG A 12 -7.80 17.08 -2.71
CA ARG A 12 -9.05 16.47 -2.26
C ARG A 12 -10.13 16.53 -3.33
N ILE A 13 -10.30 17.66 -4.01
CA ILE A 13 -11.24 17.82 -5.11
C ILE A 13 -10.86 16.87 -6.26
N PHE A 14 -9.58 16.82 -6.64
CA PHE A 14 -9.09 15.93 -7.67
C PHE A 14 -9.40 14.44 -7.37
N ASP A 15 -9.12 14.00 -6.14
CA ASP A 15 -9.45 12.63 -5.71
C ASP A 15 -10.94 12.33 -5.85
N LEU A 16 -11.82 13.22 -5.40
CA LEU A 16 -13.27 13.00 -5.45
C LEU A 16 -13.82 13.01 -6.87
N VAL A 17 -13.35 13.94 -7.72
CA VAL A 17 -13.76 14.06 -9.13
C VAL A 17 -13.44 12.78 -9.91
N LEU A 18 -12.33 12.11 -9.60
CA LEU A 18 -11.97 10.85 -10.24
C LEU A 18 -12.59 9.63 -9.56
N THR A 19 -12.65 9.61 -8.22
CA THR A 19 -13.11 8.45 -7.45
C THR A 19 -14.62 8.23 -7.58
N ILE A 20 -15.44 9.29 -7.57
CA ILE A 20 -16.90 9.14 -7.63
C ILE A 20 -17.36 8.49 -8.96
N PRO A 21 -16.96 8.99 -10.14
CA PRO A 21 -17.30 8.33 -11.40
C PRO A 21 -16.69 6.94 -11.52
N ALA A 22 -15.45 6.74 -11.07
CA ALA A 22 -14.82 5.43 -11.07
C ALA A 22 -15.60 4.41 -10.23
N LEU A 23 -16.08 4.80 -9.04
CA LEU A 23 -16.91 3.93 -8.22
C LEU A 23 -18.22 3.56 -8.91
N ILE A 24 -18.92 4.50 -9.53
CA ILE A 24 -20.16 4.23 -10.27
C ILE A 24 -19.89 3.24 -11.42
N LEU A 25 -18.84 3.48 -12.19
CA LEU A 25 -18.46 2.64 -13.35
C LEU A 25 -18.00 1.24 -12.92
N LEU A 26 -17.23 1.15 -11.84
CA LEU A 26 -16.64 -0.10 -11.37
C LEU A 26 -17.57 -0.88 -10.43
N PHE A 27 -18.67 -0.29 -9.98
CA PHE A 27 -19.60 -0.92 -9.04
C PHE A 27 -20.10 -2.30 -9.52
N PRO A 28 -20.53 -2.49 -10.80
CA PRO A 28 -20.93 -3.81 -11.28
C PRO A 28 -19.80 -4.84 -11.22
N VAL A 29 -18.56 -4.42 -11.52
CA VAL A 29 -17.37 -5.28 -11.45
C VAL A 29 -17.08 -5.64 -9.99
N MET A 30 -17.20 -4.70 -9.06
CA MET A 30 -17.02 -4.94 -7.63
C MET A 30 -18.06 -5.93 -7.08
N LEU A 31 -19.33 -5.84 -7.52
CA LEU A 31 -20.37 -6.80 -7.14
C LEU A 31 -20.05 -8.22 -7.66
N LEU A 32 -19.60 -8.33 -8.91
CA LEU A 32 -19.18 -9.61 -9.47
C LEU A 32 -18.00 -10.20 -8.68
N ILE A 33 -16.97 -9.39 -8.38
CA ILE A 33 -15.83 -9.84 -7.57
C ILE A 33 -16.30 -10.25 -6.18
N ALA A 34 -17.19 -9.49 -5.55
CA ALA A 34 -17.74 -9.81 -4.23
C ALA A 34 -18.43 -11.19 -4.23
N LEU A 35 -19.22 -11.49 -5.26
CA LEU A 35 -19.85 -12.80 -5.45
C LEU A 35 -18.80 -13.90 -5.62
N LEU A 36 -17.80 -13.70 -6.48
CA LEU A 36 -16.74 -14.69 -6.71
C LEU A 36 -15.92 -14.97 -5.43
N VAL A 37 -15.61 -13.92 -4.66
CA VAL A 37 -14.90 -14.05 -3.38
C VAL A 37 -15.76 -14.78 -2.36
N TRP A 38 -17.06 -14.47 -2.30
CA TRP A 38 -17.99 -15.18 -1.42
C TRP A 38 -18.11 -16.66 -1.77
N LEU A 39 -18.21 -17.01 -3.05
CA LEU A 39 -18.26 -18.40 -3.50
C LEU A 39 -16.93 -19.14 -3.23
N ALA A 40 -15.80 -18.47 -3.39
CA ALA A 40 -14.48 -19.10 -3.23
C ALA A 40 -14.00 -19.20 -1.77
N HIS A 41 -14.39 -18.25 -0.92
CA HIS A 41 -13.85 -18.13 0.45
C HIS A 41 -14.93 -18.09 1.54
N GLY A 42 -16.20 -17.86 1.19
CA GLY A 42 -17.30 -17.62 2.14
C GLY A 42 -17.36 -16.18 2.65
N TRP A 43 -17.96 -16.00 3.83
CA TRP A 43 -17.91 -14.75 4.59
C TRP A 43 -16.64 -14.71 5.47
N PRO A 44 -16.03 -13.54 5.74
CA PRO A 44 -16.29 -12.22 5.15
C PRO A 44 -15.74 -12.03 3.74
N ILE A 45 -16.42 -11.22 2.92
CA ILE A 45 -15.97 -10.88 1.55
C ILE A 45 -14.78 -9.92 1.58
N LEU A 46 -14.82 -8.95 2.49
CA LEU A 46 -13.77 -7.95 2.65
C LEU A 46 -12.75 -8.40 3.69
N PHE A 47 -11.49 -8.24 3.33
CA PHE A 47 -10.39 -8.20 4.28
C PHE A 47 -10.23 -6.77 4.80
N THR A 48 -10.07 -6.61 6.11
CA THR A 48 -9.88 -5.29 6.72
C THR A 48 -8.65 -5.29 7.61
N GLN A 49 -7.87 -4.22 7.58
CA GLN A 49 -6.67 -4.10 8.40
C GLN A 49 -6.46 -2.64 8.83
N VAL A 50 -6.04 -2.45 10.08
CA VAL A 50 -5.69 -1.12 10.59
C VAL A 50 -4.34 -0.70 10.01
N ARG A 51 -4.28 0.53 9.50
CA ARG A 51 -3.10 1.12 8.87
C ARG A 51 -2.89 2.55 9.35
N PRO A 52 -1.63 3.05 9.44
CA PRO A 52 -1.37 4.46 9.67
C PRO A 52 -1.64 5.29 8.40
N GLY A 53 -2.34 6.40 8.55
CA GLY A 53 -2.64 7.37 7.51
C GLY A 53 -1.92 8.69 7.70
N TYR A 54 -2.59 9.78 7.32
CA TYR A 54 -2.08 11.14 7.48
C TYR A 54 -1.78 11.44 8.95
N GLN A 55 -0.56 11.91 9.22
CA GLN A 55 0.02 12.14 10.54
C GLN A 55 0.00 10.91 11.45
N GLY A 56 0.07 9.71 10.88
CA GLY A 56 0.05 8.46 11.63
C GLY A 56 -1.33 8.10 12.20
N ARG A 57 -2.39 8.87 11.90
CA ARG A 57 -3.75 8.56 12.35
C ARG A 57 -4.19 7.22 11.79
N LEU A 58 -4.67 6.33 12.67
CA LEU A 58 -5.06 4.99 12.28
C LEU A 58 -6.40 5.01 11.54
N PHE A 59 -6.49 4.22 10.47
CA PHE A 59 -7.74 3.99 9.72
C PHE A 59 -7.85 2.52 9.33
N ARG A 60 -9.07 2.10 8.95
CA ARG A 60 -9.34 0.73 8.51
C ARG A 60 -9.29 0.65 6.99
N LEU A 61 -8.25 0.01 6.46
CA LEU A 61 -8.09 -0.28 5.03
C LEU A 61 -9.04 -1.41 4.60
N TYR A 62 -9.66 -1.28 3.43
CA TYR A 62 -10.52 -2.30 2.85
C TYR A 62 -9.93 -2.93 1.61
N LYS A 63 -10.00 -4.27 1.51
CA LYS A 63 -9.66 -5.04 0.32
C LYS A 63 -10.62 -6.20 0.12
N PHE A 64 -10.69 -6.74 -1.08
CA PHE A 64 -11.29 -8.06 -1.25
C PHE A 64 -10.39 -9.14 -0.62
N ARG A 65 -11.01 -10.12 0.03
CA ARG A 65 -10.27 -11.25 0.59
C ARG A 65 -9.71 -12.11 -0.55
N THR A 66 -8.41 -12.37 -0.51
CA THR A 66 -7.68 -13.15 -1.54
C THR A 66 -7.09 -14.45 -1.00
N MET A 67 -7.15 -14.66 0.31
CA MET A 67 -6.57 -15.82 0.99
C MET A 67 -7.66 -16.56 1.78
N ASN A 68 -7.54 -17.89 1.84
CA ASN A 68 -8.37 -18.72 2.71
C ASN A 68 -7.84 -18.69 4.17
N GLU A 69 -8.54 -19.36 5.08
CA GLU A 69 -8.16 -19.48 6.50
C GLU A 69 -7.63 -20.88 6.83
N ALA A 70 -6.99 -21.55 5.88
CA ALA A 70 -6.42 -22.87 6.11
C ALA A 70 -5.36 -22.84 7.23
N ARG A 71 -5.44 -23.83 8.12
CA ARG A 71 -4.59 -23.99 9.30
C ARG A 71 -3.87 -25.33 9.27
N ASP A 72 -2.72 -25.39 9.93
CA ASP A 72 -2.01 -26.65 10.19
C ASP A 72 -2.70 -27.47 11.29
N ALA A 73 -2.14 -28.65 11.58
CA ALA A 73 -2.65 -29.54 12.62
C ALA A 73 -2.57 -28.94 14.05
N ALA A 74 -1.70 -27.95 14.26
CA ALA A 74 -1.57 -27.22 15.52
C ALA A 74 -2.54 -26.01 15.61
N GLY A 75 -3.33 -25.75 14.57
CA GLY A 75 -4.27 -24.64 14.50
C GLY A 75 -3.64 -23.31 14.08
N ASN A 76 -2.36 -23.28 13.69
CA ASN A 76 -1.71 -22.07 13.16
C ASN A 76 -2.10 -21.85 11.71
N LEU A 77 -2.21 -20.59 11.28
CA LEU A 77 -2.45 -20.30 9.87
C LEU A 77 -1.30 -20.83 9.01
N LEU A 78 -1.65 -21.50 7.91
CA LEU A 78 -0.64 -21.93 6.94
C LEU A 78 0.09 -20.73 6.33
N PRO A 79 1.28 -20.94 5.73
CA PRO A 79 1.98 -19.89 4.99
C PRO A 79 1.11 -19.28 3.90
N ASP A 80 1.34 -17.99 3.61
CA ASP A 80 0.60 -17.20 2.62
C ASP A 80 0.52 -17.88 1.25
N GLU A 81 1.58 -18.54 0.82
CA GLU A 81 1.68 -19.27 -0.45
C GLU A 81 0.67 -20.42 -0.55
N GLN A 82 0.39 -21.09 0.57
CA GLN A 82 -0.57 -22.19 0.65
C GLN A 82 -2.01 -21.69 0.79
N ARG A 83 -2.19 -20.46 1.29
CA ARG A 83 -3.51 -19.84 1.51
C ARG A 83 -4.00 -19.04 0.31
N LEU A 84 -3.11 -18.66 -0.61
CA LEU A 84 -3.42 -17.84 -1.78
C LEU A 84 -4.03 -18.68 -2.93
N THR A 85 -5.33 -18.49 -3.15
CA THR A 85 -6.09 -19.24 -4.18
C THR A 85 -5.77 -18.75 -5.60
N ARG A 86 -6.23 -19.48 -6.62
CA ARG A 86 -6.14 -19.04 -8.03
C ARG A 86 -6.87 -17.72 -8.26
N LEU A 87 -8.08 -17.57 -7.69
CA LEU A 87 -8.82 -16.32 -7.70
C LEU A 87 -8.04 -15.21 -6.99
N GLY A 88 -7.49 -15.49 -5.79
CA GLY A 88 -6.68 -14.53 -5.05
C GLY A 88 -5.46 -14.03 -5.82
N ARG A 89 -4.73 -14.95 -6.48
CA ARG A 89 -3.62 -14.61 -7.39
C ARG A 89 -4.08 -13.71 -8.53
N PHE A 90 -5.19 -14.04 -9.19
CA PHE A 90 -5.74 -13.22 -10.26
C PHE A 90 -6.09 -11.80 -9.77
N LEU A 91 -6.81 -11.69 -8.66
CA LEU A 91 -7.21 -10.39 -8.10
C LEU A 91 -5.99 -9.53 -7.73
N ARG A 92 -4.99 -10.10 -7.05
CA ARG A 92 -3.72 -9.39 -6.75
C ARG A 92 -2.97 -9.01 -8.02
N SER A 93 -2.95 -9.90 -9.01
CA SER A 93 -2.21 -9.69 -10.26
C SER A 93 -2.81 -8.57 -11.13
N THR A 94 -4.06 -8.23 -10.89
CA THR A 94 -4.80 -7.18 -11.61
C THR A 94 -5.09 -5.97 -10.71
N SER A 95 -4.62 -6.00 -9.46
CA SER A 95 -4.96 -5.03 -8.40
C SER A 95 -6.46 -4.87 -8.15
N LEU A 96 -7.29 -5.82 -8.62
CA LEU A 96 -8.74 -5.79 -8.42
C LEU A 96 -9.12 -5.99 -6.96
N ASP A 97 -8.24 -6.59 -6.16
CA ASP A 97 -8.44 -6.72 -4.72
C ASP A 97 -8.40 -5.39 -3.97
N GLU A 98 -7.82 -4.35 -4.56
CA GLU A 98 -7.66 -3.01 -3.96
C GLU A 98 -8.84 -2.07 -4.29
N LEU A 99 -9.79 -2.48 -5.14
CA LEU A 99 -10.95 -1.64 -5.48
C LEU A 99 -11.76 -1.13 -4.26
N PRO A 100 -11.94 -1.90 -3.17
CA PRO A 100 -12.59 -1.39 -1.97
C PRO A 100 -11.86 -0.21 -1.29
N GLU A 101 -10.58 0.01 -1.58
CA GLU A 101 -9.84 1.19 -1.07
C GLU A 101 -10.40 2.51 -1.62
N LEU A 102 -11.14 2.50 -2.74
CA LEU A 102 -11.83 3.69 -3.24
C LEU A 102 -12.84 4.25 -2.21
N PHE A 103 -13.42 3.40 -1.34
CA PHE A 103 -14.23 3.88 -0.22
C PHE A 103 -13.38 4.61 0.83
N ASN A 104 -12.15 4.18 1.08
CA ASN A 104 -11.21 4.91 1.95
C ASN A 104 -10.85 6.28 1.36
N VAL A 105 -10.71 6.37 0.03
CA VAL A 105 -10.52 7.64 -0.67
C VAL A 105 -11.75 8.52 -0.49
N LEU A 106 -12.98 8.01 -0.70
CA LEU A 106 -14.19 8.80 -0.45
C LEU A 106 -14.28 9.32 0.98
N ARG A 107 -13.91 8.53 1.99
CA ARG A 107 -13.92 8.94 3.41
C ARG A 107 -12.81 9.92 3.78
N GLY A 108 -11.84 10.16 2.90
CA GLY A 108 -10.72 11.07 3.15
C GLY A 108 -9.62 10.49 4.04
N GLU A 109 -9.58 9.16 4.19
CA GLU A 109 -8.51 8.44 4.90
C GLU A 109 -7.32 8.15 3.96
N MET A 110 -7.60 8.09 2.66
CA MET A 110 -6.64 7.86 1.58
C MET A 110 -6.81 8.88 0.45
N SER A 111 -5.83 8.94 -0.43
CA SER A 111 -5.84 9.61 -1.73
C SER A 111 -5.69 8.56 -2.85
N LEU A 112 -5.98 8.93 -4.10
CA LEU A 112 -5.64 8.06 -5.23
C LEU A 112 -4.12 7.87 -5.34
N VAL A 113 -3.36 8.93 -5.03
CA VAL A 113 -1.90 8.96 -5.12
C VAL A 113 -1.28 9.36 -3.80
N GLY A 114 -0.32 8.56 -3.33
CA GLY A 114 0.43 8.78 -2.10
C GLY A 114 1.27 7.56 -1.69
N PRO A 115 2.07 7.67 -0.63
CA PRO A 115 2.81 6.55 -0.05
C PRO A 115 1.87 5.39 0.30
N ARG A 116 2.29 4.15 0.05
CA ARG A 116 1.45 2.98 0.37
C ARG A 116 1.29 2.85 1.90
N PRO A 117 0.08 2.64 2.44
CA PRO A 117 -0.10 2.45 3.88
C PRO A 117 0.57 1.15 4.33
N LEU A 118 1.45 1.22 5.34
CA LEU A 118 2.22 0.08 5.85
C LEU A 118 1.73 -0.38 7.24
N LEU A 119 2.39 -1.35 7.85
CA LEU A 119 1.93 -1.95 9.11
C LEU A 119 2.06 -0.96 10.26
N VAL A 120 1.14 -1.02 11.22
CA VAL A 120 1.16 -0.14 12.40
C VAL A 120 2.46 -0.30 13.19
N GLN A 121 2.97 -1.53 13.30
CA GLN A 121 4.23 -1.84 14.00
C GLN A 121 5.47 -1.15 13.40
N TYR A 122 5.38 -0.57 12.20
CA TYR A 122 6.50 0.16 11.60
C TYR A 122 6.59 1.60 12.09
N LEU A 123 5.53 2.15 12.70
CA LEU A 123 5.53 3.53 13.20
C LEU A 123 6.68 3.80 14.18
N GLU A 124 6.98 2.83 15.04
CA GLU A 124 8.05 2.91 16.04
C GLU A 124 9.44 2.63 15.45
N ARG A 125 9.50 2.13 14.20
CA ARG A 125 10.74 1.72 13.52
C ARG A 125 11.27 2.79 12.57
N TYR A 126 10.50 3.83 12.30
CA TYR A 126 10.89 4.90 11.37
C TYR A 126 11.92 5.84 11.98
N SER A 127 12.91 6.23 11.18
CA SER A 127 13.66 7.45 11.46
C SER A 127 12.74 8.68 11.31
N PRO A 128 13.11 9.86 11.87
CA PRO A 128 12.36 11.08 11.67
C PRO A 128 12.12 11.41 10.19
N GLU A 129 13.08 11.13 9.31
CA GLU A 129 12.95 11.33 7.88
C GLU A 129 11.97 10.36 7.23
N GLN A 130 12.04 9.07 7.56
CA GLN A 130 11.11 8.06 7.02
C GLN A 130 9.68 8.33 7.48
N ALA A 131 9.49 8.82 8.70
CA ALA A 131 8.17 9.16 9.24
C ALA A 131 7.48 10.27 8.45
N ARG A 132 8.23 11.11 7.71
CA ARG A 132 7.68 12.16 6.85
C ARG A 132 6.75 11.64 5.75
N ARG A 133 6.84 10.34 5.41
CA ARG A 133 5.86 9.69 4.51
C ARG A 133 4.40 9.83 4.98
N HIS A 134 4.18 10.12 6.26
CA HIS A 134 2.87 10.38 6.84
C HIS A 134 2.45 11.88 6.80
N GLU A 135 3.24 12.78 6.21
CA GLU A 135 2.88 14.19 6.01
C GLU A 135 1.84 14.40 4.89
N VAL A 136 1.49 13.34 4.16
CA VAL A 136 0.44 13.33 3.12
C VAL A 136 -0.51 12.16 3.36
N LEU A 137 -1.66 12.16 2.67
CA LEU A 137 -2.55 11.00 2.69
C LEU A 137 -1.86 9.79 2.04
N PRO A 138 -2.01 8.58 2.61
CA PRO A 138 -1.60 7.36 1.93
C PRO A 138 -2.37 7.18 0.62
N GLY A 139 -1.73 6.51 -0.35
CA GLY A 139 -2.26 6.32 -1.70
C GLY A 139 -2.61 4.86 -2.04
N ILE A 140 -3.58 4.69 -2.95
CA ILE A 140 -3.78 3.41 -3.65
C ILE A 140 -2.53 3.11 -4.50
N THR A 141 -2.11 4.08 -5.31
CA THR A 141 -0.83 4.08 -6.03
C THR A 141 0.08 5.20 -5.52
N GLY A 142 1.33 5.25 -5.98
CA GLY A 142 2.31 6.20 -5.51
C GLY A 142 3.63 6.13 -6.27
N TRP A 143 4.53 7.07 -5.95
CA TRP A 143 5.81 7.20 -6.63
C TRP A 143 6.69 5.95 -6.48
N ALA A 144 6.76 5.36 -5.27
CA ALA A 144 7.47 4.10 -5.06
C ALA A 144 6.83 2.93 -5.83
N GLN A 145 5.50 2.89 -5.91
CA GLN A 145 4.75 1.86 -6.64
C GLN A 145 5.08 1.88 -8.13
N ILE A 146 5.18 3.06 -8.75
CA ILE A 146 5.50 3.16 -10.18
C ILE A 146 7.00 3.02 -10.49
N ASN A 147 7.90 3.19 -9.54
CA ASN A 147 9.36 3.12 -9.77
C ASN A 147 10.01 1.78 -9.39
N GLY A 148 9.25 0.78 -8.93
CA GLY A 148 9.79 -0.56 -8.67
C GLY A 148 8.91 -1.47 -7.82
N ARG A 149 7.91 -0.91 -7.11
CA ARG A 149 6.89 -1.65 -6.33
C ARG A 149 7.52 -2.63 -5.31
N ASN A 150 7.61 -3.91 -5.67
CA ASN A 150 8.13 -4.98 -4.82
C ASN A 150 9.62 -5.24 -5.04
N ALA A 151 10.22 -4.70 -6.11
CA ALA A 151 11.66 -4.81 -6.39
C ALA A 151 12.53 -3.85 -5.59
N LEU A 152 11.91 -2.91 -4.86
CA LEU A 152 12.62 -1.90 -4.08
C LEU A 152 12.98 -2.45 -2.70
N THR A 153 14.19 -2.12 -2.25
CA THR A 153 14.58 -2.25 -0.84
C THR A 153 13.73 -1.32 0.04
N TRP A 154 13.70 -1.57 1.35
CA TRP A 154 13.01 -0.68 2.30
C TRP A 154 13.56 0.76 2.27
N PRO A 155 14.89 0.99 2.33
CA PRO A 155 15.46 2.33 2.22
C PRO A 155 15.06 3.06 0.93
N ASP A 156 15.11 2.38 -0.23
CA ASP A 156 14.72 3.00 -1.50
C ASP A 156 13.24 3.36 -1.55
N LYS A 157 12.38 2.49 -1.02
CA LYS A 157 10.94 2.74 -0.92
C LYS A 157 10.66 3.99 -0.08
N PHE A 158 11.29 4.12 1.08
CA PHE A 158 11.10 5.29 1.93
C PHE A 158 11.68 6.56 1.31
N ARG A 159 12.85 6.49 0.65
CA ARG A 159 13.41 7.62 -0.08
C ARG A 159 12.46 8.12 -1.17
N LEU A 160 11.82 7.22 -1.91
CA LEU A 160 10.84 7.56 -2.94
C LEU A 160 9.53 8.12 -2.35
N ASP A 161 9.07 7.57 -1.21
CA ASP A 161 7.90 8.09 -0.50
C ASP A 161 8.13 9.52 -0.01
N VAL A 162 9.27 9.79 0.61
CA VAL A 162 9.64 11.12 1.10
C VAL A 162 9.88 12.10 -0.04
N TRP A 163 10.53 11.65 -1.12
CA TRP A 163 10.67 12.46 -2.33
C TRP A 163 9.32 12.91 -2.89
N TYR A 164 8.31 12.02 -2.88
CA TYR A 164 6.96 12.38 -3.28
C TYR A 164 6.34 13.44 -2.37
N VAL A 165 6.53 13.34 -1.05
CA VAL A 165 6.09 14.36 -0.10
C VAL A 165 6.69 15.72 -0.44
N ASP A 166 7.99 15.77 -0.71
CA ASP A 166 8.71 17.01 -1.01
C ASP A 166 8.31 17.62 -2.36
N ASN A 167 8.04 16.78 -3.36
CA ASN A 167 7.84 17.19 -4.75
C ASN A 167 6.37 17.11 -5.20
N TRP A 168 5.44 17.00 -4.25
CA TRP A 168 4.03 16.86 -4.58
C TRP A 168 3.53 18.02 -5.45
N SER A 169 2.87 17.66 -6.55
CA SER A 169 2.08 18.56 -7.37
C SER A 169 0.93 17.78 -8.01
N LEU A 170 -0.14 18.46 -8.41
CA LEU A 170 -1.24 17.81 -9.15
C LEU A 170 -0.76 17.15 -10.45
N TRP A 171 0.21 17.76 -11.14
CA TRP A 171 0.78 17.19 -12.35
C TRP A 171 1.52 15.88 -12.07
N LEU A 172 2.25 15.80 -10.95
CA LEU A 172 2.88 14.56 -10.51
C LEU A 172 1.85 13.46 -10.24
N ASP A 173 0.73 13.79 -9.59
CA ASP A 173 -0.35 12.83 -9.35
C ASP A 173 -0.94 12.30 -10.67
N ILE A 174 -1.20 13.18 -11.64
CA ILE A 174 -1.67 12.80 -12.99
C ILE A 174 -0.67 11.85 -13.67
N LYS A 175 0.62 12.20 -13.64
CA LYS A 175 1.70 11.37 -14.20
C LYS A 175 1.73 9.99 -13.55
N ILE A 176 1.63 9.92 -12.22
CA ILE A 176 1.64 8.65 -11.49
C ILE A 176 0.43 7.79 -11.88
N LEU A 177 -0.77 8.38 -11.98
CA LEU A 177 -1.98 7.65 -12.40
C LEU A 177 -1.86 7.11 -13.83
N ALA A 178 -1.37 7.92 -14.77
CA ALA A 178 -1.18 7.49 -16.16
C ALA A 178 -0.19 6.31 -16.26
N ILE A 179 0.95 6.38 -15.56
CA ILE A 179 1.93 5.29 -15.52
C ILE A 179 1.34 4.06 -14.81
N THR A 180 0.55 4.26 -13.76
CA THR A 180 -0.12 3.16 -13.04
C THR A 180 -1.06 2.40 -13.98
N LEU A 181 -1.92 3.11 -14.72
CA LEU A 181 -2.84 2.50 -15.68
C LEU A 181 -2.07 1.70 -16.74
N TRP A 182 -1.00 2.28 -17.29
CA TRP A 182 -0.15 1.60 -18.27
C TRP A 182 0.47 0.31 -17.72
N LYS A 183 1.01 0.33 -16.50
CA LYS A 183 1.61 -0.85 -15.85
C LYS A 183 0.59 -1.94 -15.56
N VAL A 184 -0.62 -1.57 -15.14
CA VAL A 184 -1.72 -2.53 -14.90
C VAL A 184 -2.14 -3.20 -16.21
N LEU A 185 -2.28 -2.44 -17.31
CA LEU A 185 -2.62 -2.98 -18.62
C LEU A 185 -1.53 -3.93 -19.16
N LYS A 186 -0.26 -3.62 -18.95
CA LYS A 186 0.88 -4.47 -19.35
C LYS A 186 1.17 -5.65 -18.41
N ARG A 187 0.54 -5.70 -17.24
CA ARG A 187 0.83 -6.69 -16.17
C ARG A 187 2.30 -6.70 -15.70
N GLU A 188 3.01 -5.58 -15.81
CA GLU A 188 4.45 -5.49 -15.49
C GLU A 188 4.71 -5.36 -13.98
N GLY A 189 5.65 -6.16 -13.44
CA GLY A 189 6.20 -6.00 -12.09
C GLY A 189 5.27 -6.41 -10.95
N ILE A 190 4.33 -7.34 -11.20
CA ILE A 190 3.24 -7.65 -10.27
C ILE A 190 3.56 -8.82 -9.33
N SER A 191 4.56 -9.64 -9.66
CA SER A 191 5.02 -10.75 -8.81
C SER A 191 6.55 -10.78 -8.81
N GLN A 192 7.19 -10.76 -7.63
CA GLN A 192 8.55 -11.27 -7.53
C GLN A 192 8.47 -12.81 -7.53
N PRO A 193 9.34 -13.52 -8.27
CA PRO A 193 9.47 -14.96 -8.12
C PRO A 193 9.90 -15.27 -6.68
N GLY A 194 9.11 -16.04 -5.94
CA GLY A 194 9.50 -16.60 -4.63
C GLY A 194 9.01 -15.88 -3.36
N HIS A 195 8.36 -14.71 -3.45
CA HIS A 195 7.78 -14.04 -2.28
C HIS A 195 6.37 -13.51 -2.56
N ALA A 196 5.36 -14.08 -1.91
CA ALA A 196 3.96 -13.63 -1.99
C ALA A 196 3.73 -12.23 -1.38
N THR A 197 4.65 -11.78 -0.52
CA THR A 197 4.63 -10.51 0.22
C THR A 197 6.04 -9.96 0.38
N ALA A 198 6.19 -8.63 0.41
CA ALA A 198 7.48 -8.00 0.74
C ALA A 198 7.91 -8.39 2.18
N PRO A 199 9.22 -8.55 2.45
CA PRO A 199 9.71 -8.89 3.78
C PRO A 199 9.34 -7.81 4.80
N GLU A 200 9.24 -8.20 6.07
CA GLU A 200 8.93 -7.28 7.16
C GLU A 200 10.03 -6.20 7.29
N PHE A 201 9.64 -4.95 7.57
CA PHE A 201 10.60 -3.89 7.83
C PHE A 201 11.06 -3.95 9.29
N MET A 202 12.27 -4.41 9.56
CA MET A 202 12.78 -4.62 10.93
C MET A 202 13.35 -3.35 11.59
N GLY A 203 13.24 -2.20 10.94
CA GLY A 203 13.88 -0.95 11.39
C GLY A 203 15.15 -0.65 10.61
N ASN A 204 15.80 0.45 10.98
CA ASN A 204 17.11 0.78 10.43
C ASN A 204 18.13 -0.11 11.14
N GLU A 205 18.92 -0.88 10.41
CA GLU A 205 20.09 -1.54 10.98
C GLU A 205 20.90 -0.46 11.69
N SER A 206 21.31 -0.72 12.94
CA SER A 206 22.28 0.12 13.61
C SER A 206 23.50 0.16 12.71
N VAL A 207 23.85 1.34 12.21
CA VAL A 207 25.19 1.58 11.70
C VAL A 207 26.10 1.29 12.88
N ASP A 208 26.65 0.08 12.93
CA ASP A 208 27.74 -0.26 13.82
C ASP A 208 28.91 0.60 13.31
N ASP A 209 29.06 1.78 13.92
CA ASP A 209 30.17 2.69 13.69
C ASP A 209 31.40 1.95 14.23
N GLY A 210 32.00 1.14 13.35
CA GLY A 210 33.26 0.44 13.56
C GLY A 210 34.37 1.45 13.80
N ARG A 211 34.36 2.10 14.96
CA ARG A 211 35.54 2.72 15.54
C ARG A 211 36.43 1.58 15.98
N GLN A 212 37.29 1.16 15.05
CA GLN A 212 38.60 0.65 15.42
C GLN A 212 39.22 1.70 16.36
N THR A 213 39.19 1.40 17.65
CA THR A 213 40.16 1.91 18.60
C THR A 213 41.53 1.58 18.05
N THR A 214 42.19 2.59 17.47
CA THR A 214 43.64 2.64 17.44
C THR A 214 44.09 2.72 18.89
N ASP A 215 44.39 1.56 19.47
CA ASP A 215 45.12 1.46 20.73
C ASP A 215 46.60 1.45 20.34
N ASP A 216 47.24 2.61 20.50
CA ASP A 216 48.69 2.71 20.55
C ASP A 216 49.15 2.14 21.89
N GLY A 217 49.95 1.08 21.84
CA GLY A 217 50.64 0.46 22.99
C GLY A 217 51.71 -0.52 22.54
#